data_AF-D2YVR1-F1
#
_entry.id   AF-D2YVR1-F1
#
_cell.length_a   1.000
_cell.length_b   1.000
_cell.length_c   1.000
_cell.angle_alpha   90.00
_cell.angle_beta   90.00
_cell.angle_gamma   90.00
#
_symmetry.space_group_name_H-M   'P 1'
#
loop_
_entity.id
_entity.type
_entity.pdbx_description
1 polymer ?
#
loop_
_entity_poly.entity_id
_entity_poly.type
_entity_poly.pdbx_seq_one_letter_code
_entity_poly.pdbx_strand_id
1 'polypeptide(L)'
;DAYKHMWPGDLRAIFGTLHDLNSAVFGSGKKPFIFQEVIDMGGEPISASEYTGIGRVTNFIFGVKLGQVFRNENKASNLYNWGEAWGMPNSNDVVVFIDNHDNQRGHGGGGSPLTHFEPRPYKLATAFMLAHPYGFTRLMSSYNFDRSNTDQGPPHNGDNINDVTINADLTCGNGWTCEHRWREIYNMVAFRNIVMGQNLQHWWDNGN
;
A
#
# COMPACT_ATOMS: atom_id res chain seq x y z
N ASP A 1 -7.21 -2.60 13.31
CA ASP A 1 -7.21 -1.28 12.69
C ASP A 1 -6.81 -0.25 13.73
N ALA A 2 -6.38 0.96 13.35
CA ALA A 2 -6.06 2.03 14.29
C ALA A 2 -5.04 1.63 15.38
N TYR A 3 -4.00 0.86 15.01
CA TYR A 3 -3.09 0.23 15.97
C TYR A 3 -2.26 1.23 16.76
N LYS A 4 -2.02 2.43 16.22
CA LYS A 4 -1.37 3.54 16.94
C LYS A 4 -2.08 3.90 18.25
N HIS A 5 -3.36 3.57 18.39
CA HIS A 5 -4.21 3.86 19.53
C HIS A 5 -4.35 2.67 20.50
N MET A 6 -3.58 1.60 20.30
CA MET A 6 -3.58 0.42 21.18
C MET A 6 -2.17 0.20 21.71
N TRP A 7 -2.04 -0.13 22.99
CA TRP A 7 -0.74 -0.41 23.58
C TRP A 7 -0.10 -1.64 22.92
N PRO A 8 1.19 -1.59 22.55
CA PRO A 8 1.91 -2.76 22.00
C PRO A 8 1.83 -4.00 22.90
N GLY A 9 1.75 -3.81 24.22
CA GLY A 9 1.54 -4.89 25.18
C GLY A 9 0.19 -5.61 25.03
N ASP A 10 -0.89 -4.85 24.86
CA ASP A 10 -2.24 -5.39 24.69
C ASP A 10 -2.36 -6.15 23.36
N LEU A 11 -1.73 -5.62 22.31
CA LEU A 11 -1.65 -6.28 21.01
C LEU A 11 -0.94 -7.64 21.09
N ARG A 12 0.20 -7.70 21.79
CA ARG A 12 0.92 -8.96 22.04
C ARG A 12 0.05 -9.95 22.82
N ALA A 13 -0.67 -9.48 23.82
CA ALA A 13 -1.56 -10.34 24.60
C ALA A 13 -2.68 -10.93 23.72
N ILE A 14 -3.34 -10.11 22.90
CA ILE A 14 -4.39 -10.55 21.96
C ILE A 14 -3.80 -11.55 20.95
N PHE A 15 -2.70 -11.19 20.29
CA PHE A 15 -2.13 -12.03 19.24
C PHE A 15 -1.52 -13.34 19.76
N GLY A 16 -1.06 -13.37 21.00
CA GLY A 16 -0.64 -14.60 21.69
C GLY A 16 -1.76 -15.63 21.85
N THR A 17 -3.03 -15.21 21.78
CA THR A 17 -4.20 -16.10 21.87
C THR A 17 -4.70 -16.61 20.52
N LEU A 18 -4.14 -16.11 19.40
CA LEU A 18 -4.60 -16.51 18.08
C LEU A 18 -4.24 -17.96 17.77
N HIS A 19 -5.21 -18.68 17.22
CA HIS A 19 -4.98 -19.98 16.61
C HIS A 19 -4.09 -19.85 15.37
N ASP A 20 -3.41 -20.95 15.04
CA ASP A 20 -2.78 -21.10 13.74
C ASP A 20 -3.84 -21.12 12.63
N LEU A 21 -3.43 -20.80 11.42
CA LEU A 21 -4.26 -20.87 10.22
C LEU A 21 -4.71 -22.32 9.95
N ASN A 22 -5.80 -22.45 9.20
CA ASN A 22 -6.37 -23.76 8.84
C ASN A 22 -5.32 -24.67 8.19
N SER A 23 -4.96 -25.75 8.88
CA SER A 23 -3.87 -26.64 8.47
C SER A 23 -4.14 -27.39 7.17
N ALA A 24 -5.40 -27.58 6.77
CA ALA A 24 -5.77 -28.21 5.50
C ALA A 24 -5.42 -27.34 4.29
N VAL A 25 -5.29 -26.02 4.47
CA VAL A 25 -5.00 -25.06 3.40
C VAL A 25 -3.55 -24.58 3.49
N PHE A 26 -3.07 -24.28 4.70
CA PHE A 26 -1.79 -23.59 4.90
C PHE A 26 -0.66 -24.51 5.41
N GLY A 27 -0.99 -25.75 5.81
CA GLY A 27 -0.10 -26.64 6.54
C GLY A 27 -0.08 -26.35 8.05
N SER A 28 0.51 -27.26 8.82
CA SER A 28 0.54 -27.15 10.29
C SER A 28 1.45 -26.01 10.77
N GLY A 29 1.08 -25.35 11.88
CA GLY A 29 1.92 -24.38 12.56
C GLY A 29 2.04 -23.00 11.89
N LYS A 30 1.20 -22.68 10.90
CA LYS A 30 1.26 -21.38 10.21
C LYS A 30 0.51 -20.31 10.99
N LYS A 31 1.21 -19.28 11.44
CA LYS A 31 0.61 -18.13 12.11
C LYS A 31 -0.11 -17.21 11.11
N PRO A 32 -1.17 -16.50 11.54
CA PRO A 32 -1.80 -15.47 10.71
C PRO A 32 -0.81 -14.35 10.37
N PHE A 33 -0.89 -13.84 9.14
CA PHE A 33 -0.13 -12.66 8.74
C PHE A 33 -0.78 -11.41 9.34
N ILE A 34 -0.01 -10.70 10.16
CA ILE A 34 -0.47 -9.48 10.85
C ILE A 34 0.31 -8.30 10.30
N PHE A 35 -0.42 -7.27 9.86
CA PHE A 35 0.12 -5.95 9.65
C PHE A 35 -0.76 -4.93 10.37
N GLN A 36 -0.10 -3.91 10.92
CA GLN A 36 -0.67 -2.96 11.86
C GLN A 36 -0.73 -1.60 11.19
N GLU A 37 -1.92 -1.03 11.10
CA GLU A 37 -2.08 0.36 10.68
C GLU A 37 -1.57 1.29 11.79
N VAL A 38 -0.37 1.82 11.57
CA VAL A 38 0.26 2.83 12.42
C VAL A 38 0.72 3.95 11.49
N ILE A 39 0.01 5.09 11.54
CA ILE A 39 0.39 6.28 10.78
C ILE A 39 1.56 6.93 11.52
N ASP A 40 2.79 6.67 11.10
CA ASP A 40 4.01 7.33 11.60
C ASP A 40 4.70 8.07 10.45
N MET A 41 4.59 9.40 10.47
CA MET A 41 5.26 10.30 9.52
C MET A 41 6.51 10.97 10.13
N GLY A 42 6.92 10.55 11.34
CA GLY A 42 7.92 11.21 12.17
C GLY A 42 7.39 12.40 12.97
N GLY A 43 8.14 12.83 13.98
CA GLY A 43 7.80 14.03 14.78
C GLY A 43 6.72 13.82 15.85
N GLU A 44 6.28 12.58 16.07
CA GLU A 44 5.31 12.20 17.09
C GLU A 44 5.94 11.29 18.15
N PRO A 45 5.40 11.23 19.39
CA PRO A 45 5.97 10.42 20.47
C PRO A 45 5.79 8.91 20.27
N ILE A 46 4.78 8.49 19.50
CA ILE A 46 4.51 7.08 19.19
C ILE A 46 5.16 6.75 17.85
N SER A 47 6.05 5.77 17.84
CA SER A 47 6.76 5.32 16.64
C SER A 47 6.25 3.97 16.14
N ALA A 48 6.27 3.77 14.81
CA ALA A 48 6.03 2.47 14.20
C ALA A 48 6.98 1.38 14.72
N SER A 49 8.19 1.75 15.15
CA SER A 49 9.18 0.81 15.71
C SER A 49 8.70 0.09 16.98
N GLU A 50 7.77 0.67 17.74
CA GLU A 50 7.17 0.04 18.93
C GLU A 50 6.31 -1.18 18.58
N TYR A 51 5.85 -1.23 17.33
CA TYR A 51 4.96 -2.25 16.78
C TYR A 51 5.69 -3.23 15.87
N THR A 52 6.86 -2.86 15.32
CA THR A 52 7.75 -3.78 14.62
C THR A 52 8.20 -4.90 15.57
N GLY A 53 8.03 -6.16 15.16
CA GLY A 53 8.27 -7.34 16.00
C GLY A 53 7.01 -7.97 16.60
N ILE A 54 5.85 -7.28 16.57
CA ILE A 54 4.53 -7.89 16.83
C ILE A 54 3.94 -8.41 15.51
N GLY A 55 4.06 -7.60 14.47
CA GLY A 55 3.66 -7.88 13.10
C GLY A 55 4.30 -6.82 12.21
N ARG A 56 3.96 -6.82 10.92
CA ARG A 56 4.36 -5.72 10.04
C ARG A 56 3.62 -4.44 10.40
N VAL A 57 4.09 -3.30 9.91
CA VAL A 57 3.46 -1.98 10.07
C VAL A 57 3.23 -1.33 8.72
N THR A 58 2.19 -0.53 8.59
CA THR A 58 1.94 0.29 7.38
C THR A 58 2.98 1.40 7.27
N ASN A 59 3.71 1.48 6.16
CA ASN A 59 4.64 2.57 5.91
C ASN A 59 3.98 3.67 5.07
N PHE A 60 3.45 4.69 5.73
CA PHE A 60 2.78 5.83 5.08
C PHE A 60 3.76 6.80 4.38
N ILE A 61 5.04 6.83 4.80
CA ILE A 61 6.08 7.64 4.17
C ILE A 61 6.29 7.21 2.72
N PHE A 62 6.18 5.91 2.44
CA PHE A 62 6.40 5.32 1.13
C PHE A 62 5.57 5.98 0.02
N GLY A 63 4.24 5.99 0.16
CA GLY A 63 3.32 6.54 -0.84
C GLY A 63 3.47 8.05 -1.03
N VAL A 64 3.65 8.79 0.06
CA VAL A 64 3.85 10.25 0.03
C VAL A 64 5.15 10.63 -0.69
N LYS A 65 6.27 9.97 -0.36
CA LYS A 65 7.57 10.25 -0.98
C LYS A 65 7.60 9.87 -2.46
N LEU A 66 6.98 8.75 -2.87
CA LEU A 66 6.84 8.46 -4.31
C LEU A 66 5.92 9.45 -5.00
N GLY A 67 4.86 9.90 -4.33
CA GLY A 67 3.99 10.95 -4.85
C GLY A 67 4.77 12.21 -5.20
N GLN A 68 5.63 12.69 -4.29
CA GLN A 68 6.50 13.84 -4.53
C GLN A 68 7.41 13.64 -5.76
N VAL A 69 8.03 12.45 -5.89
CA VAL A 69 8.91 12.16 -7.04
C VAL A 69 8.13 12.17 -8.34
N PHE A 70 7.02 11.44 -8.43
CA PHE A 70 6.27 11.30 -9.68
C PHE A 70 5.35 12.50 -9.99
N ARG A 71 5.18 13.44 -9.05
CA ARG A 71 4.66 14.80 -9.29
C ARG A 71 5.74 15.81 -9.68
N ASN A 72 7.00 15.39 -9.80
CA ASN A 72 8.14 16.27 -10.12
C ASN A 72 8.41 17.34 -9.03
N GLU A 73 8.03 17.05 -7.78
CA GLU A 73 8.38 17.83 -6.60
C GLU A 73 9.72 17.37 -6.00
N ASN A 74 10.18 16.18 -6.41
CA ASN A 74 11.48 15.61 -6.10
C ASN A 74 12.02 14.85 -7.33
N LYS A 75 13.34 14.72 -7.42
CA LYS A 75 14.03 14.07 -8.54
C LYS A 75 13.86 12.56 -8.52
N ALA A 76 13.70 11.95 -9.69
CA ALA A 76 13.64 10.49 -9.82
C ALA A 76 15.02 9.86 -9.57
N SER A 77 16.11 10.55 -9.92
CA SER A 77 17.48 10.13 -9.60
C SER A 77 17.72 9.87 -8.12
N ASN A 78 16.99 10.53 -7.21
CA ASN A 78 17.10 10.29 -5.78
C ASN A 78 16.62 8.89 -5.34
N LEU A 79 15.88 8.17 -6.19
CA LEU A 79 15.38 6.82 -5.89
C LEU A 79 16.49 5.75 -5.86
N TYR A 80 17.75 6.08 -6.19
CA TYR A 80 18.88 5.13 -6.22
C TYR A 80 19.12 4.39 -4.89
N ASN A 81 18.74 5.00 -3.77
CA ASN A 81 18.84 4.44 -2.42
C ASN A 81 17.48 4.29 -1.73
N TRP A 82 16.41 4.10 -2.51
CA TRP A 82 15.04 4.01 -2.01
C TRP A 82 14.86 2.97 -0.89
N GLY A 83 14.10 3.34 0.15
CA GLY A 83 13.84 2.48 1.32
C GLY A 83 14.34 3.09 2.62
N GLU A 84 15.12 2.35 3.40
CA GLU A 84 15.56 2.76 4.76
C GLU A 84 16.36 4.08 4.76
N ALA A 85 17.15 4.35 3.72
CA ALA A 85 17.89 5.61 3.59
C ALA A 85 16.99 6.85 3.44
N TRP A 86 15.71 6.65 3.15
CA TRP A 86 14.68 7.70 3.11
C TRP A 86 13.98 7.90 4.46
N GLY A 87 14.54 7.35 5.55
CA GLY A 87 13.94 7.42 6.89
C GLY A 87 12.75 6.47 7.08
N MET A 88 12.65 5.44 6.22
CA MET A 88 11.60 4.44 6.31
C MET A 88 12.01 3.27 7.21
N PRO A 89 11.05 2.53 7.81
CA PRO A 89 11.39 1.35 8.63
C PRO A 89 12.04 0.23 7.80
N ASN A 90 12.52 -0.81 8.48
CA ASN A 90 13.15 -1.95 7.80
C ASN A 90 12.21 -2.59 6.78
N SER A 91 12.76 -2.96 5.62
CA SER A 91 11.99 -3.56 4.50
C SER A 91 11.16 -4.80 4.92
N ASN A 92 11.69 -5.61 5.84
CA ASN A 92 11.02 -6.84 6.28
C ASN A 92 9.87 -6.58 7.25
N ASP A 93 9.80 -5.39 7.84
CA ASP A 93 8.81 -5.04 8.86
C ASP A 93 7.62 -4.26 8.30
N VAL A 94 7.60 -3.95 7.00
CA VAL A 94 6.60 -3.02 6.45
C VAL A 94 5.68 -3.64 5.41
N VAL A 95 4.44 -3.14 5.40
CA VAL A 95 3.52 -3.17 4.27
C VAL A 95 3.54 -1.79 3.61
N VAL A 96 3.77 -1.77 2.30
CA VAL A 96 3.88 -0.55 1.49
C VAL A 96 2.76 -0.47 0.48
N PHE A 97 2.36 0.74 0.16
CA PHE A 97 1.28 1.07 -0.78
C PHE A 97 1.48 2.49 -1.30
N ILE A 98 0.93 2.79 -2.46
CA ILE A 98 0.91 4.16 -3.00
C ILE A 98 -0.14 4.98 -2.25
N ASP A 99 -1.36 4.46 -2.19
CA ASP A 99 -2.50 5.00 -1.45
C ASP A 99 -3.22 3.90 -0.65
N ASN A 100 -4.05 4.32 0.29
CA ASN A 100 -5.04 3.49 0.95
C ASN A 100 -6.42 4.16 0.84
N HIS A 101 -7.43 3.52 1.42
CA HIS A 101 -8.79 4.03 1.38
C HIS A 101 -8.97 5.39 2.08
N ASP A 102 -8.21 5.70 3.15
CA ASP A 102 -8.31 6.99 3.83
C ASP A 102 -7.62 8.11 3.05
N ASN A 103 -6.32 7.96 2.77
CA ASN A 103 -5.53 9.06 2.25
C ASN A 103 -5.82 9.35 0.77
N GLN A 104 -6.42 8.42 0.01
CA GLN A 104 -6.94 8.74 -1.33
C GLN A 104 -8.15 9.69 -1.31
N ARG A 105 -8.77 9.86 -0.14
CA ARG A 105 -9.86 10.81 0.15
C ARG A 105 -9.37 12.03 0.94
N GLY A 106 -8.08 12.13 1.23
CA GLY A 106 -7.53 13.15 2.12
C GLY A 106 -7.88 12.93 3.60
N HIS A 107 -8.34 11.73 3.97
CA HIS A 107 -8.54 11.34 5.35
C HIS A 107 -7.26 10.75 5.95
N GLY A 108 -7.16 10.82 7.28
CA GLY A 108 -6.00 10.32 8.03
C GLY A 108 -4.78 11.25 8.00
N GLY A 109 -3.76 10.91 8.79
CA GLY A 109 -2.50 11.65 8.88
C GLY A 109 -1.47 11.31 7.79
N GLY A 110 -1.84 10.48 6.81
CA GLY A 110 -0.94 9.87 5.82
C GLY A 110 -0.56 10.76 4.63
N GLY A 111 -0.79 12.07 4.70
CA GLY A 111 -0.47 13.03 3.64
C GLY A 111 -1.31 12.87 2.36
N SER A 112 -0.83 13.47 1.26
CA SER A 112 -1.49 13.46 -0.05
C SER A 112 -0.74 12.55 -1.04
N PRO A 113 -1.07 11.24 -1.10
CA PRO A 113 -0.45 10.33 -2.06
C PRO A 113 -0.98 10.55 -3.48
N LEU A 114 -0.37 9.87 -4.45
CA LEU A 114 -0.97 9.68 -5.77
C LEU A 114 -2.17 8.72 -5.66
N THR A 115 -3.18 8.92 -6.50
CA THR A 115 -4.37 8.06 -6.54
C THR A 115 -4.76 7.76 -8.00
N HIS A 116 -5.78 6.94 -8.19
CA HIS A 116 -6.35 6.70 -9.52
C HIS A 116 -6.86 7.97 -10.23
N PHE A 117 -7.11 9.07 -9.51
CA PHE A 117 -7.45 10.37 -10.11
C PHE A 117 -6.26 11.06 -10.80
N GLU A 118 -5.03 10.59 -10.56
CA GLU A 118 -3.81 11.02 -11.24
C GLU A 118 -3.19 9.80 -11.98
N PRO A 119 -3.90 9.23 -12.98
CA PRO A 119 -3.64 7.87 -13.46
C PRO A 119 -2.26 7.68 -14.08
N ARG A 120 -1.69 8.72 -14.71
CA ARG A 120 -0.35 8.64 -15.31
C ARG A 120 0.74 8.51 -14.25
N PRO A 121 0.94 9.49 -13.33
CA PRO A 121 1.95 9.34 -12.28
C PRO A 121 1.63 8.19 -11.31
N TYR A 122 0.35 7.87 -11.04
CA TYR A 122 -0.02 6.72 -10.21
C TYR A 122 0.47 5.38 -10.78
N LYS A 123 0.32 5.17 -12.10
CA LYS A 123 0.84 3.97 -12.77
C LYS A 123 2.37 3.89 -12.72
N LEU A 124 3.07 5.02 -12.86
CA LEU A 124 4.54 5.06 -12.76
C LEU A 124 5.02 4.74 -11.34
N ALA A 125 4.40 5.35 -10.32
CA ALA A 125 4.72 5.08 -8.92
C ALA A 125 4.43 3.62 -8.54
N THR A 126 3.30 3.08 -9.00
CA THR A 126 2.93 1.68 -8.77
C THR A 126 3.90 0.72 -9.47
N ALA A 127 4.32 1.02 -10.70
CA ALA A 127 5.32 0.23 -11.41
C ALA A 127 6.66 0.23 -10.65
N PHE A 128 7.12 1.39 -10.17
CA PHE A 128 8.32 1.46 -9.34
C PHE A 128 8.19 0.64 -8.05
N MET A 129 7.06 0.78 -7.32
CA MET A 129 6.79 -0.01 -6.11
C MET A 129 6.84 -1.52 -6.37
N LEU A 130 6.26 -1.98 -7.48
CA LEU A 130 6.22 -3.40 -7.82
C LEU A 130 7.58 -3.92 -8.30
N ALA A 131 8.38 -3.10 -8.98
CA ALA A 131 9.73 -3.47 -9.42
C ALA A 131 10.78 -3.44 -8.29
N HIS A 132 10.61 -2.58 -7.28
CA HIS A 132 11.58 -2.39 -6.20
C HIS A 132 11.43 -3.49 -5.11
N PRO A 133 12.52 -4.06 -4.56
CA PRO A 133 12.44 -5.15 -3.58
C PRO A 133 11.97 -4.74 -2.17
N TYR A 134 11.75 -3.44 -1.93
CA TYR A 134 11.43 -2.91 -0.60
C TYR A 134 9.98 -3.20 -0.21
N GLY A 135 9.79 -3.76 1.00
CA GLY A 135 8.49 -3.93 1.62
C GLY A 135 7.60 -5.03 1.03
N PHE A 136 6.53 -5.35 1.76
CA PHE A 136 5.43 -6.16 1.25
C PHE A 136 4.40 -5.25 0.56
N THR A 137 4.21 -5.41 -0.74
CA THR A 137 3.40 -4.49 -1.55
C THR A 137 1.92 -4.81 -1.47
N ARG A 138 1.10 -3.78 -1.18
CA ARG A 138 -0.36 -3.81 -1.31
C ARG A 138 -0.79 -2.84 -2.41
N LEU A 139 -1.64 -3.32 -3.31
CA LEU A 139 -2.29 -2.48 -4.31
C LEU A 139 -3.67 -2.03 -3.80
N MET A 140 -4.01 -0.77 -4.05
CA MET A 140 -5.37 -0.29 -3.88
C MET A 140 -6.21 -0.69 -5.10
N SER A 141 -7.50 -0.97 -4.85
CA SER A 141 -8.52 -1.10 -5.89
C SER A 141 -9.76 -0.36 -5.42
N SER A 142 -10.10 0.69 -6.13
CA SER A 142 -11.05 1.70 -5.70
C SER A 142 -12.37 1.58 -6.44
N TYR A 143 -13.29 2.44 -6.02
CA TYR A 143 -14.44 2.89 -6.81
C TYR A 143 -14.29 4.39 -7.08
N ASN A 144 -14.95 4.89 -8.12
CA ASN A 144 -14.99 6.32 -8.43
C ASN A 144 -15.99 7.02 -7.50
N PHE A 145 -15.62 8.19 -6.99
CA PHE A 145 -16.44 8.99 -6.08
C PHE A 145 -16.30 10.49 -6.39
N ASP A 146 -17.28 11.29 -5.97
CA ASP A 146 -17.20 12.75 -6.01
C ASP A 146 -16.15 13.23 -5.00
N ARG A 147 -15.05 13.78 -5.51
CA ARG A 147 -13.95 14.27 -4.66
C ARG A 147 -14.32 15.46 -3.78
N SER A 148 -15.44 16.12 -4.03
CA SER A 148 -15.98 17.16 -3.14
C SER A 148 -16.76 16.57 -1.96
N ASN A 149 -17.16 15.29 -2.04
CA ASN A 149 -17.78 14.52 -0.97
C ASN A 149 -16.92 13.31 -0.61
N THR A 150 -15.94 13.53 0.26
CA THR A 150 -14.97 12.50 0.65
C THR A 150 -15.57 11.39 1.52
N ASP A 151 -16.82 11.54 1.99
CA ASP A 151 -17.56 10.54 2.76
C ASP A 151 -18.45 9.65 1.87
N GLN A 152 -18.40 9.81 0.55
CA GLN A 152 -19.22 9.02 -0.37
C GLN A 152 -18.85 7.53 -0.30
N GLY A 153 -19.86 6.71 0.03
CA GLY A 153 -19.78 5.25 0.02
C GLY A 153 -19.60 4.64 -1.39
N PRO A 154 -19.52 3.31 -1.49
CA PRO A 154 -19.35 2.62 -2.77
C PRO A 154 -20.54 2.84 -3.73
N PRO A 155 -20.40 2.53 -5.02
CA PRO A 155 -21.51 2.51 -5.96
C PRO A 155 -22.63 1.61 -5.43
N HIS A 156 -23.85 2.14 -5.33
CA HIS A 156 -24.98 1.44 -4.71
C HIS A 156 -26.31 1.83 -5.37
N ASN A 157 -27.34 1.03 -5.09
CA ASN A 157 -28.74 1.31 -5.37
C ASN A 157 -29.57 1.08 -4.10
N GLY A 158 -29.98 2.16 -3.44
CA GLY A 158 -30.49 2.10 -2.06
C GLY A 158 -29.43 1.52 -1.11
N ASP A 159 -29.79 0.54 -0.29
CA ASP A 159 -28.85 -0.06 0.66
C ASP A 159 -27.97 -1.17 0.06
N ASN A 160 -28.11 -1.45 -1.25
CA ASN A 160 -27.36 -2.52 -1.91
C ASN A 160 -26.16 -1.98 -2.68
N ILE A 161 -24.96 -2.47 -2.36
CA ILE A 161 -23.74 -2.20 -3.13
C ILE A 161 -23.88 -2.84 -4.52
N ASN A 162 -23.52 -2.10 -5.57
CA ASN A 162 -23.59 -2.57 -6.94
C ASN A 162 -22.55 -3.67 -7.21
N ASP A 163 -22.94 -4.66 -8.01
CA ASP A 163 -22.01 -5.67 -8.51
C ASP A 163 -20.86 -5.05 -9.31
N VAL A 164 -19.69 -5.69 -9.23
CA VAL A 164 -18.57 -5.40 -10.14
C VAL A 164 -18.85 -6.09 -11.48
N THR A 165 -19.11 -5.32 -12.53
CA THR A 165 -19.23 -5.85 -13.90
C THR A 165 -17.88 -5.81 -14.60
N ILE A 166 -17.56 -6.84 -15.39
CA ILE A 166 -16.32 -6.90 -16.18
C ILE A 166 -16.65 -6.66 -17.64
N ASN A 167 -16.06 -5.61 -18.21
CA ASN A 167 -16.21 -5.25 -19.61
C ASN A 167 -15.36 -6.15 -20.52
N ALA A 168 -15.64 -6.13 -21.82
CA ALA A 168 -14.90 -6.94 -22.81
C ALA A 168 -13.40 -6.61 -22.88
N ASP A 169 -13.02 -5.38 -22.52
CA ASP A 169 -11.63 -4.91 -22.46
C ASP A 169 -10.96 -5.16 -21.08
N LEU A 170 -11.60 -5.97 -20.23
CA LEU A 170 -11.19 -6.31 -18.86
C LEU A 170 -11.26 -5.18 -17.84
N THR A 171 -11.73 -3.99 -18.21
CA THR A 171 -12.04 -2.92 -17.25
C THR A 171 -13.29 -3.29 -16.43
N CYS A 172 -13.51 -2.57 -15.34
CA CYS A 172 -14.73 -2.72 -14.55
C CYS A 172 -15.77 -1.67 -14.90
N GLY A 173 -17.05 -2.03 -14.80
CA GLY A 173 -18.19 -1.12 -14.88
C GLY A 173 -18.76 -0.76 -13.50
N ASN A 174 -19.98 -0.22 -13.49
CA ASN A 174 -20.75 0.11 -12.27
C ASN A 174 -20.04 1.03 -11.26
N GLY A 175 -19.15 1.91 -11.74
CA GLY A 175 -18.43 2.86 -10.89
C GLY A 175 -17.20 2.29 -10.20
N TRP A 176 -16.82 1.04 -10.47
CA TRP A 176 -15.60 0.43 -9.94
C TRP A 176 -14.37 0.81 -10.78
N THR A 177 -13.30 1.26 -10.14
CA THR A 177 -12.08 1.72 -10.81
C THR A 177 -11.19 0.55 -11.25
N CYS A 178 -11.06 -0.47 -10.39
CA CYS A 178 -10.31 -1.70 -10.65
C CYS A 178 -8.88 -1.48 -11.15
N GLU A 179 -8.08 -0.68 -10.44
CA GLU A 179 -6.66 -0.42 -10.74
C GLU A 179 -5.87 -1.73 -10.90
N HIS A 180 -6.21 -2.75 -10.11
CA HIS A 180 -5.61 -4.09 -10.21
C HIS A 180 -5.81 -4.79 -11.57
N ARG A 181 -6.73 -4.30 -12.43
CA ARG A 181 -6.98 -4.79 -13.79
C ARG A 181 -6.36 -3.91 -14.88
N TRP A 182 -5.74 -2.80 -14.52
CA TRP A 182 -5.03 -1.98 -15.48
C TRP A 182 -3.81 -2.74 -15.99
N ARG A 183 -3.62 -2.77 -17.32
CA ARG A 183 -2.55 -3.54 -17.97
C ARG A 183 -1.18 -3.26 -17.38
N GLU A 184 -0.90 -2.00 -17.12
CA GLU A 184 0.36 -1.55 -16.55
C GLU A 184 0.56 -2.06 -15.11
N ILE A 185 -0.52 -2.29 -14.36
CA ILE A 185 -0.45 -2.74 -12.96
C ILE A 185 -0.39 -4.27 -12.90
N TYR A 186 -1.29 -5.01 -13.56
CA TYR A 186 -1.26 -6.47 -13.45
C TYR A 186 -0.01 -7.08 -14.11
N ASN A 187 0.53 -6.47 -15.18
CA ASN A 187 1.81 -6.91 -15.75
C ASN A 187 2.97 -6.66 -14.77
N MET A 188 2.92 -5.59 -13.98
CA MET A 188 3.94 -5.32 -12.96
C MET A 188 3.78 -6.23 -11.73
N VAL A 189 2.58 -6.72 -11.43
CA VAL A 189 2.38 -7.80 -10.45
C VAL A 189 3.05 -9.08 -10.95
N ALA A 190 2.83 -9.44 -12.23
CA ALA A 190 3.52 -10.59 -12.84
C ALA A 190 5.05 -10.40 -12.84
N PHE A 191 5.53 -9.19 -13.17
CA PHE A 191 6.95 -8.85 -13.08
C PHE A 191 7.51 -9.08 -11.68
N ARG A 192 6.86 -8.55 -10.64
CA ARG A 192 7.28 -8.74 -9.24
C ARG A 192 7.39 -10.21 -8.85
N ASN A 193 6.44 -11.03 -9.31
CA ASN A 193 6.47 -12.47 -9.06
C ASN A 193 7.68 -13.14 -9.72
N ILE A 194 8.04 -12.72 -10.94
CA ILE A 194 9.20 -13.26 -11.68
C ILE A 194 10.52 -12.88 -11.01
N VAL A 195 10.65 -11.64 -10.53
CA VAL A 195 11.90 -11.12 -9.94
C VAL A 195 12.00 -11.32 -8.42
N MET A 196 11.05 -12.03 -7.80
CA MET A 196 11.02 -12.24 -6.36
C MET A 196 12.34 -12.89 -5.88
N GLY A 197 12.94 -12.29 -4.85
CA GLY A 197 14.21 -12.75 -4.27
C GLY A 197 15.47 -12.31 -5.04
N GLN A 198 15.34 -11.59 -6.14
CA GLN A 198 16.49 -11.00 -6.85
C GLN A 198 16.89 -9.66 -6.23
N ASN A 199 18.19 -9.35 -6.28
CA ASN A 199 18.72 -8.07 -5.83
C ASN A 199 18.47 -6.98 -6.88
N LEU A 200 18.23 -5.75 -6.43
CA LEU A 200 18.26 -4.58 -7.32
C LEU A 200 19.71 -4.36 -7.79
N GLN A 201 19.91 -4.35 -9.10
CA GLN A 201 21.22 -4.19 -9.74
C GLN A 201 21.08 -3.29 -10.97
N HIS A 202 22.23 -2.84 -11.50
CA HIS A 202 22.29 -2.04 -12.73
C HIS A 202 21.46 -0.75 -12.68
N TRP A 203 21.47 -0.06 -11.53
CA TRP A 203 20.89 1.27 -11.41
C TRP A 203 21.54 2.24 -12.41
N TRP A 204 20.70 3.04 -13.06
CA TRP A 204 21.12 4.14 -13.92
C TRP A 204 20.11 5.28 -13.81
N ASP A 205 20.62 6.50 -13.78
CA ASP A 205 19.82 7.73 -13.86
C ASP A 205 20.58 8.79 -14.67
N ASN A 206 19.87 9.85 -15.07
CA ASN A 206 20.43 10.98 -15.81
C ASN A 206 20.64 12.24 -14.93
N GLY A 207 20.69 12.09 -13.60
CA GLY A 207 20.79 13.18 -12.64
C GLY A 207 19.49 13.94 -12.34
N ASN A 208 18.35 13.51 -12.91
CA ASN A 208 17.03 14.13 -12.72
C ASN A 208 15.99 13.16 -12.17
#